data_AF-A0A1Y5NHP1-F1
#
_entry.id   AF-A0A1Y5NHP1-F1
#
_cell.length_a   1.000
_cell.length_b   1.000
_cell.length_c   1.000
_cell.angle_alpha   90.00
_cell.angle_beta   90.00
_cell.angle_gamma   90.00
#
_symmetry.space_group_name_H-M   'P 1'
#
loop_
_entity.id
_entity.type
_entity.pdbx_description
1 polymer ?
#
loop_
_entity_poly.entity_id
_entity_poly.type
_entity_poly.pdbx_seq_one_letter_code
_entity_poly.pdbx_strand_id
1 'polypeptide(L)'
;MKKIALIAGASGAVGSEILKNLCASEHYSKVIALARHELEFTHEKLEVKIVNFDELKDEVPFIADDVFCALGTTMKVAKHKEQFYKVDVTYPLNFAKFGLECGAKRFVLLSAAGASRKSGSFYLKAKGQAEAKIKELGYSSFHVVRLPLIEAERKEFRLGEYMAIKAFKFIPKGFFDEYRPMRAADIAKVIVQVAQDDHSEGIKIYSPMEYVK
;
A
#
# COMPACT_ATOMS: atom_id res chain seq x y z
N MET A 1 19.91 13.30 7.22
CA MET A 1 19.86 12.12 8.10
C MET A 1 19.17 11.00 7.34
N LYS A 2 19.58 9.73 7.54
CA LYS A 2 18.85 8.58 7.00
C LYS A 2 17.53 8.41 7.77
N LYS A 3 16.45 8.12 7.05
CA LYS A 3 15.08 8.03 7.57
C LYS A 3 14.77 6.67 8.17
N ILE A 4 13.69 6.60 8.94
CA ILE A 4 13.06 5.35 9.39
C ILE A 4 11.76 5.15 8.62
N ALA A 5 11.64 4.01 7.93
CA ALA A 5 10.40 3.61 7.25
C ALA A 5 9.55 2.71 8.16
N LEU A 6 8.24 2.95 8.17
CA LEU A 6 7.24 2.10 8.80
C LEU A 6 6.34 1.48 7.73
N ILE A 7 6.19 0.15 7.71
CA ILE A 7 5.36 -0.55 6.70
C ILE A 7 4.36 -1.51 7.35
N ALA A 8 3.13 -1.49 6.84
CA ALA A 8 2.11 -2.52 7.12
C ALA A 8 1.70 -3.22 5.82
N GLY A 9 1.42 -4.53 5.89
CA GLY A 9 1.10 -5.35 4.71
C GLY A 9 2.32 -5.88 3.96
N ALA A 10 3.47 -5.98 4.62
CA ALA A 10 4.74 -6.40 4.03
C ALA A 10 4.79 -7.89 3.59
N SER A 11 3.84 -8.74 4.00
CA SER A 11 3.71 -10.10 3.48
C SER A 11 2.89 -10.19 2.18
N GLY A 12 2.30 -9.09 1.73
CA GLY A 12 1.57 -9.02 0.47
C GLY A 12 2.49 -9.00 -0.75
N ALA A 13 1.93 -9.27 -1.94
CA ALA A 13 2.72 -9.32 -3.18
C ALA A 13 3.49 -8.03 -3.47
N VAL A 14 2.84 -6.86 -3.37
CA VAL A 14 3.53 -5.57 -3.56
C VAL A 14 4.25 -5.14 -2.28
N GLY A 15 3.66 -5.38 -1.10
CA GLY A 15 4.26 -5.00 0.18
C GLY A 15 5.62 -5.66 0.45
N SER A 16 5.80 -6.92 0.06
CA SER A 16 7.07 -7.64 0.20
C SER A 16 8.15 -7.06 -0.71
N GLU A 17 7.80 -6.69 -1.94
CA GLU A 17 8.71 -6.01 -2.85
C GLU A 17 9.06 -4.60 -2.35
N ILE A 18 8.09 -3.85 -1.81
CA ILE A 18 8.38 -2.56 -1.16
C ILE A 18 9.37 -2.75 -0.01
N LEU A 19 9.11 -3.71 0.90
CA LEU A 19 9.99 -4.00 2.04
C LEU A 19 11.43 -4.25 1.59
N LYS A 20 11.64 -5.12 0.59
CA LYS A 20 12.98 -5.41 0.04
C LYS A 20 13.65 -4.14 -0.48
N ASN A 21 12.94 -3.32 -1.24
CA ASN A 21 13.47 -2.07 -1.80
C ASN A 21 13.78 -1.02 -0.71
N LEU A 22 12.97 -0.95 0.36
CA LEU A 22 13.24 -0.07 1.49
C LEU A 22 14.52 -0.49 2.23
N CYS A 23 14.70 -1.78 2.49
CA CYS A 23 15.91 -2.30 3.14
C CYS A 23 17.16 -2.11 2.28
N ALA A 24 17.06 -2.28 0.96
CA ALA A 24 18.16 -2.06 0.02
C ALA A 24 18.51 -0.57 -0.20
N SER A 25 17.63 0.36 0.20
CA SER A 25 17.84 1.78 -0.03
C SER A 25 18.81 2.41 0.97
N GLU A 26 19.66 3.30 0.48
CA GLU A 26 20.54 4.13 1.32
C GLU A 26 19.82 5.29 2.01
N HIS A 27 18.58 5.62 1.59
CA HIS A 27 17.77 6.66 2.22
C HIS A 27 17.26 6.26 3.60
N TYR A 28 17.14 4.95 3.86
CA TYR A 28 16.64 4.42 5.12
C TYR A 28 17.75 3.75 5.93
N SER A 29 17.86 4.11 7.20
CA SER A 29 18.72 3.43 8.17
C SER A 29 18.01 2.26 8.84
N LYS A 30 16.68 2.31 8.92
CA LYS A 30 15.85 1.31 9.59
C LYS A 30 14.49 1.18 8.89
N VAL A 31 13.98 -0.04 8.85
CA VAL A 31 12.64 -0.38 8.35
C VAL A 31 11.91 -1.18 9.43
N ILE A 32 10.76 -0.69 9.87
CA ILE A 32 9.93 -1.35 10.88
C ILE A 32 8.68 -1.88 10.19
N ALA A 33 8.50 -3.20 10.19
CA ALA A 33 7.34 -3.86 9.60
C ALA A 33 6.35 -4.26 10.70
N LEU A 34 5.14 -3.70 10.66
CA LEU A 34 4.02 -4.18 11.46
C LEU A 34 3.34 -5.34 10.74
N ALA A 35 3.34 -6.51 11.38
CA ALA A 35 2.81 -7.74 10.81
C ALA A 35 1.93 -8.49 11.81
N ARG A 36 1.13 -9.44 11.31
CA ARG A 36 0.32 -10.34 12.16
C ARG A 36 1.01 -11.70 12.42
N HIS A 37 2.13 -11.95 11.76
CA HIS A 37 2.96 -13.14 11.85
C HIS A 37 4.38 -12.77 11.41
N GLU A 38 5.35 -13.60 11.77
CA GLU A 38 6.74 -13.41 11.36
C GLU A 38 6.89 -13.41 9.83
N LEU A 39 7.84 -12.62 9.33
CA LEU A 39 8.15 -12.57 7.90
C LEU A 39 9.32 -13.52 7.60
N GLU A 40 9.24 -14.23 6.48
CA GLU A 40 10.35 -15.08 6.01
C GLU A 40 11.59 -14.25 5.60
N PHE A 41 11.36 -13.02 5.13
CA PHE A 41 12.42 -12.12 4.71
C PHE A 41 13.09 -11.45 5.92
N THR A 42 14.42 -11.50 5.95
CA THR A 42 15.26 -10.89 6.99
C THR A 42 16.26 -9.91 6.37
N HIS A 43 16.63 -8.88 7.13
CA HIS A 43 17.65 -7.90 6.74
C HIS A 43 18.19 -7.18 7.98
N GLU A 44 19.44 -6.73 7.96
CA GLU A 44 20.08 -5.99 9.06
C GLU A 44 19.38 -4.67 9.45
N LYS A 45 18.56 -4.10 8.54
CA LYS A 45 17.82 -2.85 8.75
C LYS A 45 16.37 -3.13 9.19
N LEU A 46 15.93 -4.39 9.11
CA LEU A 46 14.55 -4.78 9.29
C LEU A 46 14.28 -5.17 10.74
N GLU A 47 13.31 -4.51 11.35
CA GLU A 47 12.68 -4.93 12.59
C GLU A 47 11.23 -5.33 12.30
N VAL A 48 10.84 -6.55 12.67
CA VAL A 48 9.45 -7.01 12.54
C VAL A 48 8.78 -6.91 13.90
N LYS A 49 7.69 -6.16 13.98
CA LYS A 49 6.83 -6.08 15.17
C LYS A 49 5.52 -6.80 14.89
N ILE A 50 5.24 -7.83 15.68
CA ILE A 50 3.98 -8.55 15.62
C ILE A 50 2.94 -7.77 16.41
N VAL A 51 1.87 -7.35 15.75
CA VAL A 51 0.82 -6.50 16.35
C VAL A 51 -0.56 -7.04 16.05
N ASN A 52 -1.50 -6.73 16.95
CA ASN A 52 -2.91 -6.86 16.68
C ASN A 52 -3.46 -5.56 16.07
N PHE A 53 -3.81 -5.58 14.78
CA PHE A 53 -4.36 -4.40 14.10
C PHE A 53 -5.71 -3.92 14.66
N ASP A 54 -6.41 -4.75 15.43
CA ASP A 54 -7.62 -4.34 16.16
C ASP A 54 -7.32 -3.44 17.36
N GLU A 55 -6.10 -3.53 17.89
CA GLU A 55 -5.64 -2.87 19.12
C GLU A 55 -4.45 -1.95 18.84
N LEU A 56 -4.20 -1.58 17.58
CA LEU A 56 -3.05 -0.77 17.18
C LEU A 56 -2.95 0.58 17.92
N LYS A 57 -4.08 1.12 18.38
CA LYS A 57 -4.16 2.34 19.19
C LYS A 57 -3.51 2.20 20.58
N ASP A 58 -3.33 0.97 21.06
CA ASP A 58 -2.79 0.66 22.38
C ASP A 58 -1.28 0.34 22.29
N GLU A 59 -0.72 0.25 21.08
CA GLU A 59 0.71 0.10 20.83
C GLU A 59 1.48 1.37 21.18
N VAL A 60 2.70 1.22 21.71
CA VAL A 60 3.55 2.35 22.03
C VAL A 60 4.16 2.94 20.75
N PRO A 61 3.92 4.23 20.43
CA PRO A 61 4.51 4.86 19.25
C PRO A 61 6.03 4.90 19.32
N PHE A 62 6.65 4.89 18.15
CA PHE A 62 8.10 4.98 17.99
C PHE A 62 8.43 5.88 16.81
N ILE A 63 9.66 6.35 16.68
CA ILE A 63 10.01 7.30 15.64
C ILE A 63 9.92 6.63 14.25
N ALA A 64 9.17 7.25 13.34
CA ALA A 64 9.13 6.93 11.92
C ALA A 64 9.00 8.22 11.09
N ASP A 65 9.67 8.29 9.94
CA ASP A 65 9.63 9.47 9.05
C ASP A 65 8.61 9.27 7.92
N ASP A 66 8.61 8.07 7.32
CA ASP A 66 7.79 7.70 6.17
C ASP A 66 6.97 6.43 6.48
N VAL A 67 5.68 6.44 6.16
CA VAL A 67 4.76 5.32 6.39
C VAL A 67 4.25 4.74 5.08
N PHE A 68 4.27 3.42 4.94
CA PHE A 68 3.83 2.67 3.76
C PHE A 68 2.69 1.71 4.14
N CYS A 69 1.49 1.95 3.61
CA CYS A 69 0.33 1.10 3.86
C CYS A 69 0.03 0.23 2.64
N ALA A 70 0.52 -1.01 2.68
CA ALA A 70 0.23 -2.08 1.72
C ALA A 70 -0.86 -3.05 2.22
N LEU A 71 -1.62 -2.66 3.26
CA LEU A 71 -2.75 -3.43 3.75
C LEU A 71 -3.86 -3.53 2.70
N GLY A 72 -4.47 -4.70 2.62
CA GLY A 72 -5.63 -4.95 1.80
C GLY A 72 -6.01 -6.41 1.78
N THR A 73 -7.28 -6.68 1.57
CA THR A 73 -7.81 -8.02 1.37
C THR A 73 -8.56 -8.10 0.04
N THR A 74 -9.14 -9.25 -0.24
CA THR A 74 -10.06 -9.44 -1.36
C THR A 74 -11.44 -9.72 -0.82
N MET A 75 -12.48 -9.45 -1.59
CA MET A 75 -13.83 -9.84 -1.19
C MET A 75 -13.94 -11.36 -0.95
N LYS A 76 -13.19 -12.16 -1.72
CA LYS A 76 -13.11 -13.61 -1.55
C LYS A 76 -12.54 -14.03 -0.19
N VAL A 77 -11.46 -13.39 0.24
CA VAL A 77 -10.80 -13.67 1.54
C VAL A 77 -11.59 -13.06 2.70
N ALA A 78 -12.11 -11.85 2.54
CA ALA A 78 -12.93 -11.18 3.54
C ALA A 78 -14.26 -11.88 3.81
N LYS A 79 -14.79 -12.62 2.82
CA LYS A 79 -16.10 -13.30 2.80
C LYS A 79 -17.31 -12.36 2.88
N HIS A 80 -17.21 -11.25 3.58
CA HIS A 80 -18.29 -10.27 3.75
C HIS A 80 -17.76 -8.82 3.77
N LYS A 81 -18.68 -7.87 3.52
CA LYS A 81 -18.36 -6.45 3.28
C LYS A 81 -17.76 -5.77 4.51
N GLU A 82 -18.19 -6.14 5.70
CA GLU A 82 -17.74 -5.57 6.96
C GLU A 82 -16.27 -5.92 7.21
N GLN A 83 -15.87 -7.17 6.96
CA GLN A 83 -14.46 -7.55 7.06
C GLN A 83 -13.62 -6.86 5.99
N PHE A 84 -14.12 -6.79 4.76
CA PHE A 84 -13.41 -6.05 3.71
C PHE A 84 -13.20 -4.59 4.14
N TYR A 85 -14.25 -3.93 4.65
CA TYR A 85 -14.17 -2.55 5.12
C TYR A 85 -13.17 -2.40 6.27
N LYS A 86 -13.18 -3.35 7.21
CA LYS A 86 -12.25 -3.36 8.34
C LYS A 86 -10.79 -3.37 7.85
N VAL A 87 -10.45 -4.25 6.91
CA VAL A 87 -9.08 -4.41 6.41
C VAL A 87 -8.66 -3.33 5.42
N ASP A 88 -9.56 -2.88 4.55
CA ASP A 88 -9.22 -1.94 3.45
C ASP A 88 -9.51 -0.47 3.77
N VAL A 89 -10.19 -0.17 4.89
CA VAL A 89 -10.52 1.20 5.31
C VAL A 89 -10.14 1.45 6.75
N THR A 90 -10.63 0.63 7.69
CA THR A 90 -10.42 0.88 9.13
C THR A 90 -8.96 0.71 9.53
N TYR A 91 -8.31 -0.39 9.16
CA TYR A 91 -6.89 -0.61 9.50
C TYR A 91 -5.96 0.41 8.85
N PRO A 92 -6.06 0.74 7.54
CA PRO A 92 -5.28 1.83 6.95
C PRO A 92 -5.46 3.17 7.66
N LEU A 93 -6.68 3.51 8.06
CA LEU A 93 -6.95 4.74 8.80
C LEU A 93 -6.30 4.75 10.19
N ASN A 94 -6.43 3.65 10.94
CA ASN A 94 -5.82 3.54 12.25
C ASN A 94 -4.29 3.53 12.16
N PHE A 95 -3.74 2.86 11.15
CA PHE A 95 -2.31 2.85 10.88
C PHE A 95 -1.78 4.23 10.48
N ALA A 96 -2.56 5.01 9.71
CA ALA A 96 -2.23 6.40 9.42
C ALA A 96 -2.26 7.28 10.68
N LYS A 97 -3.18 7.07 11.61
CA LYS A 97 -3.16 7.79 12.89
C LYS A 97 -1.93 7.43 13.73
N PHE A 98 -1.64 6.14 13.86
CA PHE A 98 -0.45 5.65 14.55
C PHE A 98 0.83 6.21 13.93
N GLY A 99 0.90 6.31 12.60
CA GLY A 99 2.02 6.93 11.90
C GLY A 99 2.25 8.40 12.25
N LEU A 100 1.18 9.18 12.47
CA LEU A 100 1.31 10.57 12.95
C LEU A 100 1.82 10.63 14.39
N GLU A 101 1.37 9.73 15.26
CA GLU A 101 1.87 9.59 16.64
C GLU A 101 3.36 9.20 16.66
N CYS A 102 3.82 8.47 15.63
CA CYS A 102 5.22 8.15 15.39
C CYS A 102 6.06 9.33 14.86
N GLY A 103 5.44 10.48 14.58
CA GLY A 103 6.09 11.67 14.04
C GLY A 103 6.26 11.67 12.51
N ALA A 104 5.63 10.73 11.81
CA ALA A 104 5.80 10.60 10.36
C ALA A 104 5.20 11.79 9.61
N LYS A 105 5.95 12.30 8.63
CA LYS A 105 5.52 13.42 7.79
C LYS A 105 4.94 12.96 6.46
N ARG A 106 5.29 11.74 6.04
CA ARG A 106 4.82 11.14 4.80
C ARG A 106 4.01 9.88 5.03
N PHE A 107 2.90 9.78 4.32
CA PHE A 107 2.11 8.55 4.24
C PHE A 107 1.88 8.15 2.78
N VAL A 108 2.19 6.89 2.47
CA VAL A 108 2.03 6.29 1.15
C VAL A 108 0.98 5.18 1.23
N LEU A 109 -0.17 5.40 0.61
CA LEU A 109 -1.29 4.46 0.56
C LEU A 109 -1.32 3.71 -0.76
N LEU A 110 -1.31 2.38 -0.71
CA LEU A 110 -1.62 1.55 -1.88
C LEU A 110 -3.14 1.44 -2.04
N SER A 111 -3.64 2.04 -3.12
CA SER A 111 -5.05 2.06 -3.51
C SER A 111 -5.26 1.28 -4.82
N ALA A 112 -6.35 1.54 -5.54
CA ALA A 112 -6.71 0.85 -6.77
C ALA A 112 -7.10 1.83 -7.89
N ALA A 113 -6.79 1.46 -9.13
CA ALA A 113 -7.29 2.15 -10.31
C ALA A 113 -8.82 2.32 -10.26
N GLY A 114 -9.32 3.52 -10.56
CA GLY A 114 -10.74 3.87 -10.46
C GLY A 114 -11.33 3.98 -9.04
N ALA A 115 -10.51 3.99 -7.97
CA ALA A 115 -11.00 4.23 -6.61
C ALA A 115 -11.75 5.56 -6.50
N SER A 116 -12.97 5.52 -5.96
CA SER A 116 -13.84 6.70 -5.86
C SER A 116 -14.96 6.47 -4.86
N ARG A 117 -15.18 7.44 -3.96
CA ARG A 117 -16.32 7.44 -3.02
C ARG A 117 -17.69 7.33 -3.72
N LYS A 118 -17.76 7.74 -4.99
CA LYS A 118 -18.98 7.73 -5.81
C LYS A 118 -19.15 6.45 -6.62
N SER A 119 -18.21 5.49 -6.56
CA SER A 119 -18.27 4.28 -7.37
C SER A 119 -19.48 3.40 -7.02
N GLY A 120 -20.09 2.77 -8.03
CA GLY A 120 -21.10 1.73 -7.83
C GLY A 120 -20.52 0.42 -7.28
N SER A 121 -19.22 0.18 -7.51
CA SER A 121 -18.51 -0.98 -6.97
C SER A 121 -18.16 -0.77 -5.51
N PHE A 122 -18.56 -1.72 -4.64
CA PHE A 122 -18.23 -1.68 -3.21
C PHE A 122 -16.71 -1.62 -2.97
N TYR A 123 -15.93 -2.38 -3.75
CA TYR A 123 -14.47 -2.41 -3.67
C TYR A 123 -13.85 -1.02 -3.92
N LEU A 124 -14.21 -0.40 -5.06
CA LEU A 124 -13.68 0.91 -5.44
C LEU A 124 -14.20 2.04 -4.54
N LYS A 125 -15.43 1.89 -4.04
CA LYS A 125 -16.01 2.80 -3.04
C LYS A 125 -15.23 2.77 -1.74
N ALA A 126 -14.96 1.58 -1.21
CA ALA A 126 -14.20 1.41 0.02
C ALA A 126 -12.77 1.97 -0.11
N LYS A 127 -12.05 1.65 -1.20
CA LYS A 127 -10.73 2.24 -1.48
C LYS A 127 -10.77 3.77 -1.53
N GLY A 128 -11.75 4.35 -2.24
CA GLY A 128 -11.94 5.81 -2.29
C GLY A 128 -12.32 6.43 -0.95
N GLN A 129 -13.00 5.69 -0.06
CA GLN A 129 -13.28 6.13 1.31
C GLN A 129 -12.01 6.14 2.17
N ALA A 130 -11.14 5.14 2.03
CA ALA A 130 -9.85 5.12 2.72
C ALA A 130 -8.99 6.32 2.29
N GLU A 131 -8.87 6.57 0.98
CA GLU A 131 -8.15 7.74 0.43
C GLU A 131 -8.66 9.05 1.05
N ALA A 132 -9.98 9.24 1.08
CA ALA A 132 -10.57 10.48 1.60
C ALA A 132 -10.37 10.64 3.12
N LYS A 133 -10.58 9.58 3.91
CA LYS A 133 -10.43 9.63 5.36
C LYS A 133 -8.98 9.87 5.79
N ILE A 134 -8.01 9.26 5.10
CA ILE A 134 -6.59 9.45 5.41
C ILE A 134 -6.12 10.85 4.97
N LYS A 135 -6.64 11.37 3.86
CA LYS A 135 -6.40 12.75 3.42
C LYS A 135 -6.76 13.78 4.50
N GLU A 136 -7.84 13.54 5.25
CA GLU A 136 -8.31 14.44 6.31
C GLU A 136 -7.39 14.47 7.54
N LEU A 137 -6.43 13.54 7.67
CA LEU A 137 -5.48 13.50 8.78
C LEU A 137 -4.35 14.54 8.69
N GLY A 138 -4.15 15.18 7.53
CA GLY A 138 -3.23 16.32 7.41
C GLY A 138 -1.73 15.99 7.38
N TYR A 139 -1.34 14.81 6.88
CA TYR A 139 0.06 14.53 6.56
C TYR A 139 0.67 15.63 5.66
N SER A 140 1.91 16.05 5.95
CA SER A 140 2.63 17.03 5.12
C SER A 140 2.83 16.53 3.68
N SER A 141 2.99 15.22 3.52
CA SER A 141 3.12 14.53 2.24
C SER A 141 2.22 13.29 2.23
N PHE A 142 1.14 13.31 1.46
CA PHE A 142 0.23 12.17 1.30
C PHE A 142 0.22 11.67 -0.14
N HIS A 143 0.75 10.46 -0.34
CA HIS A 143 0.81 9.81 -1.62
C HIS A 143 -0.20 8.68 -1.70
N VAL A 144 -1.07 8.74 -2.71
CA VAL A 144 -1.97 7.63 -3.04
C VAL A 144 -1.46 7.00 -4.32
N VAL A 145 -1.03 5.75 -4.25
CA VAL A 145 -0.59 4.99 -5.42
C VAL A 145 -1.70 4.04 -5.82
N ARG A 146 -2.45 4.40 -6.86
CA ARG A 146 -3.53 3.56 -7.38
C ARG A 146 -2.91 2.47 -8.23
N LEU A 147 -3.14 1.22 -7.84
CA LEU A 147 -2.55 0.07 -8.51
C LEU A 147 -3.43 -0.43 -9.65
N PRO A 148 -2.84 -0.91 -10.77
CA PRO A 148 -3.59 -1.64 -11.78
C PRO A 148 -3.82 -3.08 -11.32
N LEU A 149 -4.18 -3.97 -12.25
CA LEU A 149 -4.12 -5.41 -11.98
C LEU A 149 -2.68 -5.82 -11.63
N ILE A 150 -2.50 -6.64 -10.61
CA ILE A 150 -1.16 -7.04 -10.13
C ILE A 150 -0.86 -8.44 -10.64
N GLU A 151 0.17 -8.57 -11.47
CA GLU A 151 0.74 -9.86 -11.83
C GLU A 151 1.69 -10.30 -10.71
N ALA A 152 1.30 -11.33 -9.97
CA ALA A 152 2.12 -11.91 -8.92
C ALA A 152 1.84 -13.41 -8.80
N GLU A 153 2.91 -14.19 -8.62
CA GLU A 153 2.82 -15.60 -8.25
C GLU A 153 2.42 -15.66 -6.76
N ARG A 154 1.16 -15.96 -6.49
CA ARG A 154 0.63 -16.09 -5.12
C ARG A 154 -0.01 -17.46 -4.96
N LYS A 155 0.04 -18.01 -3.74
CA LYS A 155 -0.76 -19.19 -3.35
C LYS A 155 -2.26 -18.91 -3.39
N GLU A 156 -2.69 -17.68 -3.11
CA GLU A 156 -4.10 -17.30 -3.12
C GLU A 156 -4.58 -16.83 -4.50
N PHE A 157 -5.35 -17.71 -5.15
CA PHE A 157 -6.04 -17.45 -6.41
C PHE A 157 -7.08 -16.31 -6.28
N ARG A 158 -6.72 -15.11 -6.77
CA ARG A 158 -7.68 -14.09 -7.20
C ARG A 158 -8.22 -14.50 -8.58
N LEU A 159 -9.16 -15.46 -8.61
CA LEU A 159 -9.73 -16.04 -9.85
C LEU A 159 -10.18 -14.98 -10.89
N GLY A 160 -10.69 -13.83 -10.43
CA GLY A 160 -11.03 -12.70 -11.31
C GLY A 160 -9.84 -11.97 -11.91
N GLU A 161 -8.71 -11.85 -11.19
CA GLU A 161 -7.49 -11.24 -11.71
C GLU A 161 -6.84 -12.12 -12.79
N TYR A 162 -6.80 -13.44 -12.64
CA TYR A 162 -6.17 -14.32 -13.65
C TYR A 162 -6.85 -14.25 -15.03
N MET A 163 -8.20 -14.27 -15.05
CA MET A 163 -8.98 -14.16 -16.27
C MET A 163 -8.93 -12.75 -16.86
N ALA A 164 -8.96 -11.71 -16.02
CA ALA A 164 -8.77 -10.33 -16.47
C ALA A 164 -7.37 -10.13 -17.05
N ILE A 165 -6.31 -10.61 -16.39
CA ILE A 165 -4.91 -10.54 -16.86
C ILE A 165 -4.78 -11.20 -18.24
N LYS A 166 -5.37 -12.39 -18.44
CA LYS A 166 -5.38 -13.06 -19.75
C LYS A 166 -6.15 -12.26 -20.81
N ALA A 167 -7.31 -11.67 -20.46
CA ALA A 167 -8.07 -10.84 -21.38
C ALA A 167 -7.27 -9.59 -21.81
N PHE A 168 -6.53 -8.98 -20.88
CA PHE A 168 -5.68 -7.81 -21.16
C PHE A 168 -4.55 -8.08 -22.16
N LYS A 169 -4.15 -9.35 -22.39
CA LYS A 169 -3.20 -9.71 -23.46
C LYS A 169 -3.75 -9.43 -24.86
N PHE A 170 -5.07 -9.43 -25.02
CA PHE A 170 -5.76 -9.21 -26.29
C PHE A 170 -6.26 -7.77 -26.45
N ILE A 171 -6.14 -6.93 -25.41
CA ILE A 171 -6.55 -5.53 -25.46
C ILE A 171 -5.38 -4.70 -26.03
N PRO A 172 -5.55 -3.99 -27.17
CA PRO A 172 -4.50 -3.16 -27.77
C PRO A 172 -4.02 -2.04 -26.83
N LYS A 173 -2.72 -1.75 -26.83
CA LYS A 173 -2.14 -0.59 -26.10
C LYS A 173 -2.87 0.70 -26.49
N GLY A 174 -3.14 1.56 -25.52
CA GLY A 174 -3.99 2.76 -25.69
C GLY A 174 -5.42 2.57 -25.19
N PHE A 175 -5.81 1.35 -24.81
CA PHE A 175 -7.16 1.04 -24.31
C PHE A 175 -7.11 0.36 -22.94
N PHE A 176 -7.87 0.91 -21.98
CA PHE A 176 -7.89 0.50 -20.56
C PHE A 176 -6.50 0.40 -19.91
N ASP A 177 -5.55 1.21 -20.36
CA ASP A 177 -4.16 1.10 -19.91
C ASP A 177 -4.00 1.31 -18.39
N GLU A 178 -4.90 2.08 -17.75
CA GLU A 178 -4.95 2.24 -16.28
C GLU A 178 -5.14 0.92 -15.53
N TYR A 179 -5.64 -0.14 -16.17
CA TYR A 179 -5.90 -1.43 -15.54
C TYR A 179 -4.92 -2.52 -15.98
N ARG A 180 -3.96 -2.20 -16.86
CA ARG A 180 -3.07 -3.20 -17.43
C ARG A 180 -2.24 -3.90 -16.36
N PRO A 181 -2.13 -5.25 -16.41
CA PRO A 181 -1.34 -6.01 -15.46
C PRO A 181 0.10 -5.51 -15.35
N MET A 182 0.58 -5.37 -14.11
CA MET A 182 1.95 -4.97 -13.81
C MET A 182 2.55 -5.88 -12.74
N ARG A 183 3.85 -6.17 -12.85
CA ARG A 183 4.57 -6.96 -11.87
C ARG A 183 4.67 -6.20 -10.55
N ALA A 184 4.53 -6.93 -9.44
CA ALA A 184 4.65 -6.33 -8.10
C ALA A 184 5.98 -5.61 -7.87
N ALA A 185 7.08 -6.13 -8.42
CA ALA A 185 8.40 -5.52 -8.32
C ALA A 185 8.50 -4.15 -9.02
N ASP A 186 7.85 -4.00 -10.18
CA ASP A 186 7.87 -2.74 -10.93
C ASP A 186 7.04 -1.67 -10.22
N ILE A 187 5.87 -2.06 -9.69
CA ILE A 187 5.05 -1.22 -8.82
C ILE A 187 5.86 -0.75 -7.60
N ALA A 188 6.55 -1.66 -6.92
CA ALA A 188 7.29 -1.36 -5.70
C ALA A 188 8.43 -0.36 -5.92
N LYS A 189 9.16 -0.47 -7.04
CA LYS A 189 10.24 0.48 -7.40
C LYS A 189 9.71 1.91 -7.46
N VAL A 190 8.58 2.11 -8.14
CA VAL A 190 7.94 3.42 -8.27
C VAL A 190 7.53 3.96 -6.90
N ILE A 191 6.89 3.14 -6.08
CA ILE A 191 6.42 3.53 -4.74
C ILE A 191 7.58 4.03 -3.88
N VAL A 192 8.72 3.35 -3.95
CA VAL A 192 9.92 3.69 -3.18
C VAL A 192 10.59 4.94 -3.74
N GLN A 193 10.66 5.11 -5.07
CA GLN A 193 11.16 6.33 -5.70
C GLN A 193 10.34 7.56 -5.30
N VAL A 194 9.01 7.46 -5.32
CA VAL A 194 8.10 8.52 -4.89
C VAL A 194 8.34 8.90 -3.43
N ALA A 195 8.59 7.92 -2.56
CA ALA A 195 8.87 8.20 -1.16
C ALA A 195 10.26 8.82 -0.92
N GLN A 196 11.19 8.66 -1.85
CA GLN A 196 12.52 9.26 -1.79
C GLN A 196 12.57 10.69 -2.35
N ASP A 197 11.52 11.16 -3.03
CA ASP A 197 11.41 12.54 -3.48
C ASP A 197 11.10 13.48 -2.29
N ASP A 198 12.13 14.07 -1.70
CA ASP A 198 12.00 14.98 -0.55
C ASP A 198 11.28 16.30 -0.86
N HIS A 199 11.02 16.60 -2.14
CA HIS A 199 10.28 17.78 -2.56
C HIS A 199 8.78 17.51 -2.76
N SER A 200 8.32 16.30 -2.43
CA SER A 200 6.96 15.83 -2.67
C SER A 200 5.96 16.27 -1.59
N GLU A 201 5.75 17.58 -1.42
CA GLU A 201 4.76 18.09 -0.48
C GLU A 201 3.31 17.96 -0.97
N GLY A 202 2.36 18.01 -0.03
CA GLY A 202 0.94 17.99 -0.30
C GLY A 202 0.40 16.61 -0.66
N ILE A 203 -0.71 16.58 -1.40
CA ILE A 203 -1.41 15.34 -1.75
C ILE A 203 -1.17 15.04 -3.22
N LYS A 204 -0.54 13.90 -3.52
CA LYS A 204 -0.34 13.42 -4.89
C LYS A 204 -1.02 12.05 -5.07
N ILE A 205 -1.78 11.91 -6.15
CA ILE A 205 -2.42 10.65 -6.53
C ILE A 205 -1.74 10.19 -7.81
N TYR A 206 -1.13 9.01 -7.77
CA TYR A 206 -0.47 8.39 -8.92
C TYR A 206 -1.40 7.34 -9.51
N SER A 207 -1.85 7.61 -10.73
CA SER A 207 -2.50 6.63 -11.58
C SER A 207 -1.45 5.67 -12.18
N PRO A 208 -1.84 4.43 -12.52
CA PRO A 208 -0.96 3.48 -13.19
C PRO A 208 -0.21 4.04 -14.39
N MET A 209 -0.85 4.93 -15.16
CA MET A 209 -0.24 5.53 -16.35
C MET A 209 0.96 6.44 -16.06
N GLU A 210 1.03 7.03 -14.87
CA GLU A 210 2.05 8.02 -14.53
C GLU A 210 3.41 7.41 -14.21
N TYR A 211 3.44 6.10 -13.92
CA TYR A 211 4.66 5.38 -13.58
C TYR A 211 4.97 4.18 -14.49
N VAL A 212 4.32 4.12 -15.66
CA VAL A 212 4.56 3.15 -16.74
C VAL A 212 5.64 3.63 -17.74
N LYS A 213 6.28 4.77 -17.50
CA LYS A 213 7.30 5.33 -18.40
C LYS A 213 8.64 4.59 -18.35
#